data_AF-A0A1C3H5N1-F1
#
_entry.id   AF-A0A1C3H5N1-F1
#
_cell.length_a   1.000
_cell.length_b   1.000
_cell.length_c   1.000
_cell.angle_alpha   90.00
_cell.angle_beta   90.00
_cell.angle_gamma   90.00
#
_symmetry.space_group_name_H-M   'P 1'
#
loop_
_entity.id
_entity.type
_entity.pdbx_description
1 polymer ?
#
loop_
_entity_poly.entity_id
_entity_poly.type
_entity_poly.pdbx_seq_one_letter_code
_entity_poly.pdbx_strand_id
1 'polypeptide(L)'
;MKKPKHELIIILTLSLLFILLLFLAQRYPNTYRNNLGFLEIVLNFINFCLLPFTLFFTGKNYFNQRNQKRLDAENIDLTLRLRNDDTTPAYHIAIPRYLCSRQEIKGILSDRCRGNYNIPYLSEPAFLDAIVAARSGDSNQLTIYIDTRDELGKFTPLPPATNGGSTWFISRHQGAIDWIKTQSEWHIDHYLTHLDDPAIIQNGDTVLGTLPIHIAAAICAKGAAWYALQLPQEAEQRGSEYSAADMTAMGCTLQRYYIHKA
;
A
#
# COMPACT_ATOMS: atom_id res chain seq x y z
N MET A 1 -2.06 9.06 24.04
CA MET A 1 -1.88 7.63 24.37
C MET A 1 -1.28 7.48 25.76
N LYS A 2 -2.03 6.99 26.76
CA LYS A 2 -1.49 6.64 28.09
C LYS A 2 -0.67 5.34 27.96
N LYS A 3 0.63 5.34 28.28
CA LYS A 3 1.37 4.08 28.46
C LYS A 3 0.65 3.21 29.50
N PRO A 4 0.41 1.92 29.24
CA PRO A 4 -0.35 1.09 30.17
C PRO A 4 0.47 0.91 31.44
N LYS A 5 -0.08 1.37 32.57
CA LYS A 5 0.56 1.32 33.90
C LYS A 5 1.08 -0.06 34.29
N HIS A 6 0.55 -1.11 33.67
CA HIS A 6 0.91 -2.51 33.86
C HIS A 6 2.32 -2.86 33.36
N GLU A 7 2.77 -2.28 32.24
CA GLU A 7 4.13 -2.52 31.70
C GLU A 7 5.21 -1.97 32.64
N LEU A 8 4.95 -0.80 33.25
CA LEU A 8 5.87 -0.17 34.19
C LEU A 8 6.02 -0.97 35.49
N ILE A 9 4.93 -1.56 35.97
CA ILE A 9 4.93 -2.39 37.20
C ILE A 9 5.73 -3.67 36.99
N ILE A 10 5.59 -4.33 35.83
CA ILE A 10 6.32 -5.56 35.49
C ILE A 10 7.84 -5.30 35.40
N ILE A 11 8.23 -4.18 34.79
CA ILE A 11 9.65 -3.78 34.69
C ILE A 11 10.22 -3.51 36.10
N LEU A 12 9.46 -2.84 36.97
CA LEU A 12 9.90 -2.54 38.34
C LEU A 12 10.09 -3.81 39.18
N THR A 13 9.17 -4.78 39.09
CA THR A 13 9.23 -6.02 39.87
C THR A 13 10.38 -6.92 39.42
N LEU A 14 10.61 -7.05 38.11
CA LEU A 14 11.75 -7.81 37.57
C LEU A 14 13.09 -7.16 37.94
N SER A 15 13.17 -5.83 37.92
CA SER A 15 14.37 -5.09 38.33
C SER A 15 14.68 -5.29 39.82
N LEU A 16 13.65 -5.28 40.68
CA LEU A 16 13.82 -5.51 42.12
C LEU A 16 14.28 -6.93 42.44
N LEU A 17 13.75 -7.93 41.71
CA LEU A 17 14.13 -9.33 41.85
C LEU A 17 15.59 -9.57 41.40
N PHE A 18 16.02 -8.90 40.32
CA PHE A 18 17.41 -8.94 39.86
C PHE A 18 18.38 -8.29 40.86
N ILE A 19 18.00 -7.14 41.43
CA ILE A 19 18.79 -6.48 42.49
C ILE A 19 18.93 -7.39 43.72
N LEU A 20 17.85 -8.08 44.13
CA LEU A 20 17.89 -9.03 45.24
C LEU A 20 18.84 -10.21 44.97
N LEU A 21 18.84 -10.74 43.74
CA LEU A 21 19.77 -11.80 43.31
C LEU A 21 21.23 -11.34 43.36
N LEU A 22 21.53 -10.12 42.90
CA LEU A 22 22.87 -9.53 43.01
C LEU A 22 23.29 -9.31 44.47
N PHE A 23 22.35 -8.89 45.33
CA PHE A 23 22.61 -8.66 46.74
C PHE A 23 22.90 -9.97 47.49
N LEU A 24 22.17 -11.03 47.17
CA LEU A 24 22.43 -12.39 47.69
C LEU A 24 23.78 -12.93 47.21
N ALA A 25 24.14 -12.68 45.95
CA ALA A 25 25.44 -13.06 45.39
C ALA A 25 26.60 -12.32 46.09
N GLN A 26 26.44 -11.03 46.39
CA GLN A 26 27.41 -10.25 47.17
C GLN A 26 27.50 -10.70 48.63
N ARG A 27 26.39 -11.10 49.24
CA ARG A 27 26.34 -11.48 50.66
C ARG A 27 26.89 -12.87 50.96
N TYR A 28 26.93 -13.77 49.97
CA TYR A 28 27.48 -15.13 50.12
C TYR A 28 28.60 -15.45 49.11
N PRO A 29 29.72 -14.68 49.12
CA PRO A 29 30.72 -14.70 48.05
C PRO A 29 31.49 -16.03 47.95
N ASN A 30 31.66 -16.77 49.05
CA ASN A 30 32.39 -18.04 49.05
C ASN A 30 31.60 -19.21 48.46
N THR A 31 30.27 -19.11 48.40
CA THR A 31 29.39 -20.14 47.79
C THR A 31 29.37 -20.04 46.26
N TYR A 32 29.64 -18.85 45.73
CA TYR A 32 29.46 -18.53 44.31
C TYR A 32 30.76 -18.25 43.55
N ARG A 33 31.92 -18.21 44.24
CA ARG A 33 33.22 -17.83 43.66
C ARG A 33 33.78 -18.78 42.59
N ASN A 34 33.36 -20.06 42.59
CA ASN A 34 33.88 -21.11 41.69
C ASN A 34 32.79 -21.89 40.93
N ASN A 35 31.53 -21.46 40.95
CA ASN A 35 30.44 -22.23 40.37
C ASN A 35 29.98 -21.66 39.03
N LEU A 36 30.36 -22.34 37.95
CA LEU A 36 29.75 -22.21 36.62
C LEU A 36 28.21 -22.20 36.72
N GLY A 37 27.65 -22.96 37.69
CA GLY A 37 26.21 -23.02 37.97
C GLY A 37 25.59 -21.70 38.45
N PHE A 38 26.33 -20.78 39.08
CA PHE A 38 25.77 -19.46 39.43
C PHE A 38 25.57 -18.60 38.19
N LEU A 39 26.56 -18.58 37.29
CA LEU A 39 26.45 -17.90 36.01
C LEU A 39 25.30 -18.50 35.18
N GLU A 40 25.16 -19.83 35.20
CA GLU A 40 24.05 -20.54 34.54
C GLU A 40 22.68 -20.15 35.13
N ILE A 41 22.55 -20.05 36.46
CA ILE A 41 21.31 -19.59 37.12
C ILE A 41 20.99 -18.14 36.71
N VAL A 42 21.97 -17.25 36.68
CA VAL A 42 21.77 -15.85 36.27
C VAL A 42 21.38 -15.76 34.78
N LEU A 43 22.05 -16.51 33.90
CA LEU A 43 21.72 -16.56 32.47
C LEU A 43 20.34 -17.17 32.22
N ASN A 44 19.97 -18.23 32.94
CA ASN A 44 18.65 -18.84 32.86
C ASN A 44 17.56 -17.90 33.37
N PHE A 45 17.84 -17.13 34.43
CA PHE A 45 16.94 -16.10 34.92
C PHE A 45 16.75 -14.97 33.90
N ILE A 46 17.83 -14.50 33.28
CA ILE A 46 17.77 -13.51 32.19
C ILE A 46 16.94 -14.05 31.02
N ASN A 47 17.19 -15.28 30.57
CA ASN A 47 16.41 -15.91 29.50
C ASN A 47 14.93 -16.07 29.88
N PHE A 48 14.63 -16.49 31.11
CA PHE A 48 13.28 -16.60 31.63
C PHE A 48 12.54 -15.25 31.66
N CYS A 49 13.26 -14.15 31.87
CA CYS A 49 12.69 -12.80 31.82
C CYS A 49 12.55 -12.26 30.39
N LEU A 50 13.51 -12.55 29.50
CA LEU A 50 13.52 -12.04 28.13
C LEU A 50 12.52 -12.78 27.22
N LEU A 51 12.38 -14.10 27.35
CA LEU A 51 11.51 -14.91 26.48
C LEU A 51 10.03 -14.49 26.51
N PRO A 52 9.40 -14.24 27.67
CA PRO A 52 8.01 -13.75 27.70
C PRO A 52 7.89 -12.36 27.09
N PHE A 53 8.91 -11.51 27.25
CA PHE A 53 8.93 -10.17 26.69
C PHE A 53 9.02 -10.24 25.16
N THR A 54 9.95 -11.04 24.61
CA THR A 54 10.08 -11.22 23.16
C THR A 54 8.81 -11.84 22.58
N LEU A 55 8.21 -12.85 23.22
CA LEU A 55 6.94 -13.43 22.79
C LEU A 55 5.80 -12.42 22.81
N PHE A 56 5.71 -11.57 23.84
CA PHE A 56 4.67 -10.54 23.94
C PHE A 56 4.82 -9.48 22.85
N PHE A 57 6.02 -8.93 22.65
CA PHE A 57 6.26 -7.90 21.63
C PHE A 57 6.14 -8.49 20.22
N THR A 58 6.63 -9.70 19.98
CA THR A 58 6.51 -10.39 18.69
C THR A 58 5.05 -10.73 18.40
N GLY A 59 4.32 -11.24 19.39
CA GLY A 59 2.88 -11.52 19.27
C GLY A 59 2.09 -10.25 18.98
N LYS A 60 2.31 -9.18 19.76
CA LYS A 60 1.66 -7.87 19.53
C LYS A 60 1.98 -7.32 18.13
N ASN A 61 3.22 -7.43 17.68
CA ASN A 61 3.61 -7.01 16.33
C ASN A 61 2.93 -7.88 15.25
N TYR A 62 2.89 -9.20 15.43
CA TYR A 62 2.22 -10.14 14.53
C TYR A 62 0.71 -9.85 14.41
N PHE A 63 0.01 -9.68 15.54
CA PHE A 63 -1.42 -9.35 15.54
C PHE A 63 -1.68 -7.98 14.93
N ASN A 64 -0.84 -6.98 15.23
CA ASN A 64 -0.96 -5.66 14.61
C ASN A 64 -0.75 -5.72 13.09
N GLN A 65 0.28 -6.42 12.60
CA GLN A 65 0.52 -6.60 11.17
C GLN A 65 -0.62 -7.35 10.49
N ARG A 66 -1.18 -8.38 11.14
CA ARG A 66 -2.33 -9.13 10.63
C ARG A 66 -3.59 -8.28 10.54
N ASN A 67 -3.88 -7.49 11.58
CA ASN A 67 -5.01 -6.56 11.58
C ASN A 67 -4.82 -5.46 10.54
N GLN A 68 -3.60 -4.91 10.42
CA GLN A 68 -3.27 -3.91 9.41
C GLN A 68 -3.47 -4.48 8.00
N LYS A 69 -2.96 -5.68 7.69
CA LYS A 69 -3.21 -6.36 6.40
C LYS A 69 -4.69 -6.54 6.08
N ARG A 70 -5.53 -6.80 7.10
CA ARG A 70 -6.98 -6.92 6.92
C ARG A 70 -7.62 -5.56 6.61
N LEU A 71 -7.22 -4.53 7.34
CA LEU A 71 -7.69 -3.15 7.14
C LEU A 71 -7.22 -2.55 5.80
N ASP A 72 -6.00 -2.89 5.37
CA ASP A 72 -5.40 -2.44 4.11
C ASP A 72 -6.14 -2.98 2.88
N ALA A 73 -6.84 -4.12 3.01
CA ALA A 73 -7.69 -4.68 1.96
C ALA A 73 -9.03 -3.95 1.80
N GLU A 74 -9.41 -3.10 2.76
CA GLU A 74 -10.63 -2.32 2.71
C GLU A 74 -10.41 -0.99 1.98
N ASN A 75 -11.44 -0.50 1.30
CA ASN A 75 -11.43 0.82 0.70
C ASN A 75 -11.90 1.87 1.70
N ILE A 76 -11.34 3.07 1.59
CA ILE A 76 -11.80 4.28 2.24
C ILE A 76 -12.45 5.19 1.20
N ASP A 77 -13.56 5.83 1.58
CA ASP A 77 -14.21 6.83 0.73
C ASP A 77 -13.60 8.22 0.97
N LEU A 78 -12.97 8.75 -0.06
CA LEU A 78 -12.38 10.07 -0.05
C LEU A 78 -13.37 11.07 -0.64
N THR A 79 -13.92 11.93 0.22
CA THR A 79 -14.95 12.91 -0.15
C THR A 79 -14.32 14.28 -0.38
N LEU A 80 -14.43 14.80 -1.58
CA LEU A 80 -14.01 16.15 -1.94
C LEU A 80 -15.22 17.10 -1.89
N ARG A 81 -15.14 18.15 -1.08
CA ARG A 81 -16.21 19.16 -0.93
C ARG A 81 -15.66 20.56 -1.08
N LEU A 82 -16.47 21.48 -1.58
CA LEU A 82 -16.16 22.90 -1.47
C LEU A 82 -16.18 23.33 -0.01
N ARG A 83 -15.23 24.16 0.38
CA ARG A 83 -15.22 24.81 1.68
C ARG A 83 -16.37 25.81 1.74
N ASN A 84 -17.19 25.72 2.79
CA ASN A 84 -18.33 26.60 3.06
C ASN A 84 -19.47 26.56 2.01
N ASP A 85 -19.55 25.50 1.19
CA ASP A 85 -20.67 25.28 0.27
C ASP A 85 -21.17 23.85 0.37
N ASP A 86 -22.32 23.68 1.02
CA ASP A 86 -23.00 22.38 1.17
C ASP A 86 -23.99 22.09 0.04
N THR A 87 -24.19 23.04 -0.89
CA THR A 87 -25.15 22.90 -2.00
C THR A 87 -24.54 22.23 -3.21
N THR A 88 -23.22 22.34 -3.41
CA THR A 88 -22.51 21.66 -4.48
C THR A 88 -22.33 20.17 -4.12
N PRO A 89 -22.68 19.22 -5.01
CA PRO A 89 -22.49 17.80 -4.75
C PRO A 89 -21.03 17.47 -4.50
N ALA A 90 -20.79 16.65 -3.48
CA ALA A 90 -19.47 16.17 -3.12
C ALA A 90 -18.98 15.13 -4.14
N TYR A 91 -17.66 15.11 -4.39
CA TYR A 91 -17.05 14.08 -5.24
C TYR A 91 -16.50 12.97 -4.36
N HIS A 92 -16.86 11.73 -4.70
CA HIS A 92 -16.47 10.55 -3.94
C HIS A 92 -15.44 9.73 -4.71
N ILE A 93 -14.36 9.35 -4.04
CA ILE A 93 -13.28 8.56 -4.62
C ILE A 93 -12.98 7.41 -3.66
N ALA A 94 -13.26 6.18 -4.08
CA ALA A 94 -12.80 5.00 -3.35
C ALA A 94 -11.31 4.79 -3.58
N ILE A 95 -10.53 4.74 -2.49
CA ILE A 95 -9.11 4.38 -2.53
C ILE A 95 -8.86 3.24 -1.54
N PRO A 96 -7.92 2.31 -1.82
CA PRO A 96 -7.47 1.35 -0.84
C PRO A 96 -6.91 2.05 0.41
N ARG A 97 -7.23 1.53 1.60
CA ARG A 97 -6.83 2.16 2.88
C ARG A 97 -5.31 2.27 3.03
N TYR A 98 -4.55 1.32 2.49
CA TYR A 98 -3.08 1.39 2.55
C TYR A 98 -2.52 2.60 1.80
N LEU A 99 -3.25 3.13 0.80
CA LEU A 99 -2.91 4.34 0.06
C LEU A 99 -3.36 5.65 0.76
N CYS A 100 -3.90 5.54 1.98
CA CYS A 100 -4.35 6.70 2.76
C CYS A 100 -3.16 7.35 3.49
N SER A 101 -2.21 7.88 2.72
CA SER A 101 -1.11 8.69 3.23
C SER A 101 -1.10 10.07 2.59
N ARG A 102 -0.44 11.04 3.24
CA ARG A 102 -0.34 12.42 2.75
C ARG A 102 0.21 12.49 1.32
N GLN A 103 1.24 11.70 1.00
CA GLN A 103 1.89 11.70 -0.31
C GLN A 103 1.03 11.00 -1.36
N GLU A 104 0.44 9.86 -1.03
CA GLU A 104 -0.40 9.09 -1.95
C GLU A 104 -1.69 9.83 -2.26
N ILE A 105 -2.37 10.40 -1.25
CA ILE A 105 -3.56 11.24 -1.45
C ILE A 105 -3.22 12.42 -2.36
N LYS A 106 -2.09 13.10 -2.13
CA LYS A 106 -1.64 14.17 -3.03
C LYS A 106 -1.40 13.65 -4.45
N GLY A 107 -0.79 12.48 -4.61
CA GLY A 107 -0.57 11.83 -5.90
C GLY A 107 -1.88 11.50 -6.62
N ILE A 108 -2.82 10.85 -5.93
CA ILE A 108 -4.14 10.47 -6.44
C ILE A 108 -4.94 11.71 -6.85
N LEU A 109 -4.90 12.77 -6.05
CA LEU A 109 -5.61 14.01 -6.36
C LEU A 109 -4.96 14.76 -7.52
N SER A 110 -3.62 14.77 -7.61
CA SER A 110 -2.90 15.37 -8.74
C SER A 110 -3.15 14.61 -10.05
N ASP A 111 -3.21 13.27 -9.98
CA ASP A 111 -3.58 12.39 -11.09
C ASP A 111 -5.01 12.70 -11.59
N ARG A 112 -5.98 12.76 -10.68
CA ARG A 112 -7.38 13.05 -11.05
C ARG A 112 -7.61 14.48 -11.54
N CYS A 113 -6.85 15.45 -11.04
CA CYS A 113 -6.94 16.85 -11.48
C CYS A 113 -6.15 17.18 -12.76
N ARG A 114 -5.42 16.21 -13.34
CA ARG A 114 -4.50 16.45 -14.48
C ARG A 114 -3.61 17.69 -14.26
N GLY A 115 -3.09 17.86 -13.06
CA GLY A 115 -2.34 19.07 -12.70
C GLY A 115 -1.72 19.00 -11.31
N ASN A 116 -0.81 19.94 -11.03
CA ASN A 116 -0.14 20.03 -9.74
C ASN A 116 -1.13 20.65 -8.72
N TYR A 117 -1.81 19.80 -7.94
CA TYR A 117 -2.76 20.27 -6.95
C TYR A 117 -2.07 20.45 -5.60
N ASN A 118 -2.08 21.68 -5.09
CA ASN A 118 -1.54 22.00 -3.79
C ASN A 118 -2.67 22.11 -2.78
N ILE A 119 -2.87 21.06 -1.97
CA ILE A 119 -3.86 21.07 -0.90
C ILE A 119 -3.30 21.92 0.25
N PRO A 120 -3.84 23.12 0.51
CA PRO A 120 -3.20 24.10 1.39
C PRO A 120 -3.14 23.65 2.85
N TYR A 121 -4.02 22.75 3.27
CA TYR A 121 -4.13 22.22 4.64
C TYR A 121 -3.57 20.81 4.80
N LEU A 122 -2.79 20.28 3.86
CA LEU A 122 -2.09 18.99 4.06
C LEU A 122 -1.34 18.99 5.39
N SER A 123 -0.77 20.14 5.76
CA SER A 123 0.04 20.39 6.95
C SER A 123 -0.76 20.59 8.24
N GLU A 124 -2.10 20.72 8.18
CA GLU A 124 -2.91 21.00 9.36
C GLU A 124 -2.99 19.77 10.30
N PRO A 125 -2.95 19.98 11.62
CA PRO A 125 -3.07 18.89 12.60
C PRO A 125 -4.38 18.09 12.44
N ALA A 126 -5.50 18.77 12.21
CA ALA A 126 -6.81 18.14 12.08
C ALA A 126 -6.87 17.17 10.88
N PHE A 127 -6.20 17.51 9.77
CA PHE A 127 -6.11 16.63 8.61
C PHE A 127 -5.21 15.42 8.88
N LEU A 128 -4.11 15.61 9.62
CA LEU A 128 -3.24 14.51 10.02
C LEU A 128 -3.98 13.51 10.94
N ASP A 129 -4.77 14.03 11.88
CA ASP A 129 -5.59 13.21 12.77
C ASP A 129 -6.65 12.42 11.99
N ALA A 130 -7.25 13.03 10.96
CA ALA A 130 -8.19 12.36 10.07
C ALA A 130 -7.52 11.24 9.25
N ILE A 131 -6.29 11.44 8.75
CA ILE A 131 -5.49 10.38 8.10
C ILE A 131 -5.17 9.25 9.08
N VAL A 132 -4.82 9.57 10.31
CA VAL A 132 -4.50 8.57 11.34
C VAL A 132 -5.75 7.73 11.64
N ALA A 133 -6.90 8.37 11.87
CA ALA A 133 -8.18 7.69 12.09
C ALA A 133 -8.60 6.83 10.89
N ALA A 134 -8.36 7.32 9.68
CA ALA A 134 -8.56 6.57 8.45
C ALA A 134 -7.66 5.34 8.36
N ARG A 135 -6.38 5.42 8.74
CA ARG A 135 -5.44 4.28 8.65
C ARG A 135 -5.60 3.27 9.77
N SER A 136 -5.99 3.70 10.96
CA SER A 136 -6.28 2.81 12.10
C SER A 136 -7.58 2.02 11.95
N GLY A 137 -8.44 2.40 10.99
CA GLY A 137 -9.77 1.81 10.83
C GLY A 137 -10.84 2.47 11.70
N ASP A 138 -10.52 3.54 12.41
CA ASP A 138 -11.50 4.31 13.20
C ASP A 138 -12.47 5.12 12.32
N SER A 139 -12.08 5.38 11.07
CA SER A 139 -12.94 5.98 10.03
C SER A 139 -12.80 5.26 8.69
N ASN A 140 -13.93 5.18 7.97
CA ASN A 140 -14.00 4.72 6.57
C ASN A 140 -14.25 5.87 5.59
N GLN A 141 -14.18 7.10 6.07
CA GLN A 141 -14.35 8.30 5.27
C GLN A 141 -13.25 9.32 5.59
N LEU A 142 -12.77 9.99 4.55
CA LEU A 142 -11.84 11.10 4.66
C LEU A 142 -12.34 12.27 3.81
N THR A 143 -12.72 13.36 4.47
CA THR A 143 -13.21 14.56 3.77
C THR A 143 -12.06 15.55 3.52
N ILE A 144 -12.02 16.09 2.31
CA ILE A 144 -11.03 17.05 1.81
C ILE A 144 -11.79 18.28 1.31
N TYR A 145 -11.53 19.42 1.94
CA TYR A 145 -12.19 20.70 1.64
C TYR A 145 -11.42 21.55 0.64
N ILE A 146 -11.97 21.71 -0.56
CA ILE A 146 -11.38 22.50 -1.65
C ILE A 146 -11.84 23.95 -1.54
N ASP A 147 -10.93 24.90 -1.71
CA ASP A 147 -11.19 26.32 -1.46
C ASP A 147 -11.89 27.02 -2.63
N THR A 148 -11.71 26.54 -3.87
CA THR A 148 -12.26 27.19 -5.07
C THR A 148 -13.10 26.25 -5.93
N ARG A 149 -14.18 26.77 -6.52
CA ARG A 149 -15.06 25.98 -7.39
C ARG A 149 -14.37 25.60 -8.70
N ASP A 150 -13.46 26.43 -9.19
CA ASP A 150 -12.63 26.13 -10.36
C ASP A 150 -11.68 24.96 -10.10
N GLU A 151 -11.12 24.84 -8.89
CA GLU A 151 -10.36 23.67 -8.49
C GLU A 151 -11.24 22.44 -8.33
N LEU A 152 -12.42 22.58 -7.71
CA LEU A 152 -13.40 21.49 -7.64
C LEU A 152 -13.80 21.00 -9.04
N GLY A 153 -13.94 21.93 -10.00
CA GLY A 153 -14.22 21.65 -11.39
C GLY A 153 -13.10 20.92 -12.14
N LYS A 154 -11.85 20.95 -11.65
CA LYS A 154 -10.76 20.07 -12.16
C LYS A 154 -10.91 18.64 -11.69
N PHE A 155 -11.55 18.44 -10.54
CA PHE A 155 -11.99 17.12 -10.06
C PHE A 155 -13.31 16.70 -10.68
N THR A 156 -13.73 17.30 -11.82
CA THR A 156 -14.74 16.69 -12.69
C THR A 156 -14.45 15.20 -12.73
N PRO A 157 -15.44 14.36 -12.41
CA PRO A 157 -15.18 12.95 -12.30
C PRO A 157 -14.54 12.57 -13.63
N LEU A 158 -13.44 11.79 -13.61
CA LEU A 158 -13.24 10.90 -14.75
C LEU A 158 -14.63 10.34 -15.03
N PRO A 159 -15.19 10.54 -16.24
CA PRO A 159 -16.54 10.10 -16.56
C PRO A 159 -16.68 8.71 -15.97
N PRO A 160 -17.68 8.46 -15.10
CA PRO A 160 -17.75 7.25 -14.30
C PRO A 160 -17.48 6.12 -15.25
N ALA A 161 -16.34 5.39 -15.08
CA ALA A 161 -15.70 4.58 -16.12
C ALA A 161 -16.77 4.14 -17.10
N THR A 162 -16.94 4.93 -18.17
CA THR A 162 -18.11 4.72 -19.01
C THR A 162 -17.92 3.30 -19.47
N ASN A 163 -18.92 2.45 -19.25
CA ASN A 163 -18.94 1.06 -19.71
C ASN A 163 -18.89 1.03 -21.25
N GLY A 164 -17.85 1.61 -21.84
CA GLY A 164 -17.75 2.07 -23.21
C GLY A 164 -16.36 2.60 -23.60
N GLY A 165 -15.39 2.66 -22.67
CA GLY A 165 -13.97 2.61 -23.05
C GLY A 165 -13.58 1.18 -23.37
N SER A 166 -12.93 0.96 -24.51
CA SER A 166 -12.53 -0.39 -24.93
C SER A 166 -11.30 -0.87 -24.16
N THR A 167 -11.21 -2.17 -23.95
CA THR A 167 -10.03 -2.83 -23.40
C THR A 167 -9.19 -3.43 -24.53
N TRP A 168 -7.96 -2.93 -24.63
CA TRP A 168 -6.98 -3.31 -25.64
C TRP A 168 -5.90 -4.17 -25.02
N PHE A 169 -5.60 -5.33 -25.62
CA PHE A 169 -4.45 -6.15 -25.25
C PHE A 169 -3.39 -6.11 -26.36
N ILE A 170 -2.20 -5.60 -26.02
CA ILE A 170 -1.09 -5.43 -26.96
C ILE A 170 -0.01 -6.45 -26.63
N SER A 171 0.11 -7.46 -27.48
CA SER A 171 1.23 -8.41 -27.44
C SER A 171 1.36 -9.16 -28.76
N ARG A 172 2.60 -9.34 -29.20
CA ARG A 172 2.94 -10.25 -30.32
C ARG A 172 3.09 -11.71 -29.89
N HIS A 173 3.16 -11.99 -28.58
CA HIS A 173 3.48 -13.30 -28.05
C HIS A 173 2.21 -14.10 -27.76
N GLN A 174 2.08 -15.27 -28.40
CA GLN A 174 0.90 -16.12 -28.27
C GLN A 174 0.64 -16.55 -26.82
N GLY A 175 1.69 -16.89 -26.09
CA GLY A 175 1.58 -17.26 -24.68
C GLY A 175 0.95 -16.17 -23.79
N ALA A 176 1.25 -14.91 -24.06
CA ALA A 176 0.65 -13.79 -23.34
C ALA A 176 -0.83 -13.59 -23.70
N ILE A 177 -1.19 -13.83 -24.97
CA ILE A 177 -2.59 -13.80 -25.44
C ILE A 177 -3.39 -14.94 -24.79
N ASP A 178 -2.81 -16.13 -24.73
CA ASP A 178 -3.46 -17.28 -24.11
C ASP A 178 -3.55 -17.11 -22.60
N TRP A 179 -2.52 -16.52 -21.97
CA TRP A 179 -2.52 -16.19 -20.56
C TRP A 179 -3.61 -15.19 -20.20
N ILE A 180 -3.75 -14.07 -20.91
CA ILE A 180 -4.77 -13.07 -20.58
C ILE A 180 -6.19 -13.61 -20.73
N LYS A 181 -6.43 -14.52 -21.68
CA LYS A 181 -7.72 -15.21 -21.85
C LYS A 181 -8.09 -16.09 -20.65
N THR A 182 -7.13 -16.53 -19.86
CA THR A 182 -7.40 -17.28 -18.61
C THR A 182 -7.78 -16.38 -17.44
N GLN A 183 -7.55 -15.06 -17.54
CA GLN A 183 -7.85 -14.11 -16.47
C GLN A 183 -9.29 -13.62 -16.58
N SER A 184 -10.21 -14.21 -15.81
CA SER A 184 -11.64 -13.89 -15.86
C SER A 184 -12.01 -12.46 -15.47
N GLU A 185 -11.11 -11.77 -14.80
CA GLU A 185 -11.23 -10.38 -14.34
C GLU A 185 -10.97 -9.34 -15.45
N TRP A 186 -10.49 -9.78 -16.62
CA TRP A 186 -10.25 -8.92 -17.77
C TRP A 186 -11.14 -9.32 -18.96
N HIS A 187 -11.98 -8.38 -19.42
CA HIS A 187 -12.65 -8.48 -20.71
C HIS A 187 -11.83 -7.74 -21.76
N ILE A 188 -11.45 -8.39 -22.87
CA ILE A 188 -10.63 -7.78 -23.92
C ILE A 188 -11.47 -7.61 -25.19
N ASP A 189 -11.65 -6.37 -25.62
CA ASP A 189 -12.38 -6.00 -26.83
C ASP A 189 -11.51 -6.11 -28.09
N HIS A 190 -10.22 -5.75 -27.95
CA HIS A 190 -9.30 -5.66 -29.07
C HIS A 190 -7.96 -6.30 -28.75
N TYR A 191 -7.50 -7.18 -29.64
CA TYR A 191 -6.16 -7.76 -29.60
C TYR A 191 -5.33 -7.16 -30.73
N LEU A 192 -4.21 -6.54 -30.38
CA LEU A 192 -3.25 -6.00 -31.34
C LEU A 192 -1.86 -6.57 -31.07
N THR A 193 -1.07 -6.77 -32.12
CA THR A 193 0.32 -7.20 -31.96
C THR A 193 1.23 -6.04 -31.57
N HIS A 194 0.89 -4.83 -32.00
CA HIS A 194 1.58 -3.59 -31.75
C HIS A 194 0.58 -2.43 -31.79
N LEU A 195 0.93 -1.31 -31.13
CA LEU A 195 0.17 -0.07 -31.17
C LEU A 195 1.05 0.98 -31.85
N ASP A 196 0.86 1.19 -33.15
CA ASP A 196 1.67 2.15 -33.93
C ASP A 196 1.21 3.60 -33.74
N ASP A 197 -0.10 3.81 -33.69
CA ASP A 197 -0.71 5.12 -33.54
C ASP A 197 -1.45 5.23 -32.20
N PRO A 198 -0.88 5.95 -31.21
CA PRO A 198 -1.59 6.24 -29.96
C PRO A 198 -2.88 7.03 -30.17
N ALA A 199 -3.11 7.63 -31.35
CA ALA A 199 -4.31 8.41 -31.66
C ALA A 199 -5.60 7.59 -31.56
N ILE A 200 -5.55 6.28 -31.84
CA ILE A 200 -6.73 5.40 -31.83
C ILE A 200 -7.30 5.21 -30.42
N ILE A 201 -6.44 5.25 -29.40
CA ILE A 201 -6.82 5.06 -28.00
C ILE A 201 -7.56 6.30 -27.50
N GLN A 202 -8.73 6.08 -26.92
CA GLN A 202 -9.62 7.12 -26.42
C GLN A 202 -9.48 7.32 -24.91
N ASN A 203 -10.02 8.43 -24.42
CA ASN A 203 -10.14 8.67 -22.99
C ASN A 203 -11.03 7.58 -22.37
N GLY A 204 -10.60 6.99 -21.25
CA GLY A 204 -11.31 5.91 -20.58
C GLY A 204 -10.99 4.50 -21.10
N ASP A 205 -10.27 4.36 -22.22
CA ASP A 205 -9.79 3.06 -22.69
C ASP A 205 -8.80 2.46 -21.69
N THR A 206 -8.77 1.13 -21.64
CA THR A 206 -7.78 0.38 -20.87
C THR A 206 -6.85 -0.36 -21.81
N VAL A 207 -5.55 -0.15 -21.64
CA VAL A 207 -4.51 -0.73 -22.50
C VAL A 207 -3.64 -1.64 -21.64
N LEU A 208 -3.65 -2.93 -21.97
CA LEU A 208 -2.92 -3.98 -21.29
C LEU A 208 -1.77 -4.47 -22.17
N GLY A 209 -0.62 -4.78 -21.56
CA GLY A 209 0.50 -5.41 -22.27
C GLY A 209 1.76 -4.57 -22.27
N THR A 210 2.69 -4.94 -23.14
CA THR A 210 4.00 -4.29 -23.23
C THR A 210 3.97 -3.20 -24.29
N LEU A 211 4.18 -1.95 -23.87
CA LEU A 211 4.25 -0.80 -24.77
C LEU A 211 5.63 -0.14 -24.69
N PRO A 212 6.12 0.45 -25.80
CA PRO A 212 7.19 1.43 -25.72
C PRO A 212 6.79 2.57 -24.78
N ILE A 213 7.72 3.00 -23.92
CA ILE A 213 7.45 4.01 -22.85
C ILE A 213 6.86 5.30 -23.41
N HIS A 214 7.30 5.76 -24.58
CA HIS A 214 6.79 6.99 -25.19
C HIS A 214 5.32 6.86 -25.63
N ILE A 215 4.88 5.66 -26.03
CA ILE A 215 3.49 5.36 -26.39
C ILE A 215 2.64 5.25 -25.12
N ALA A 216 3.14 4.55 -24.10
CA ALA A 216 2.49 4.48 -22.79
C ALA A 216 2.24 5.89 -22.21
N ALA A 217 3.23 6.78 -22.30
CA ALA A 217 3.06 8.17 -21.89
C ALA A 217 2.01 8.93 -22.71
N ALA A 218 1.94 8.70 -24.03
CA ALA A 218 0.97 9.35 -24.91
C ALA A 218 -0.48 8.92 -24.60
N ILE A 219 -0.72 7.63 -24.35
CA ILE A 219 -2.06 7.13 -24.01
C ILE A 219 -2.49 7.56 -22.59
N CYS A 220 -1.55 7.58 -21.63
CA CYS A 220 -1.80 8.09 -20.27
C CYS A 220 -2.17 9.58 -20.30
N ALA A 221 -1.50 10.38 -21.12
CA ALA A 221 -1.82 11.81 -21.29
C ALA A 221 -3.24 12.05 -21.84
N LYS A 222 -3.79 11.11 -22.62
CA LYS A 222 -5.16 11.16 -23.13
C LYS A 222 -6.21 10.78 -22.08
N GLY A 223 -5.79 10.15 -20.98
CA GLY A 223 -6.69 9.62 -19.94
C GLY A 223 -7.04 8.15 -20.12
N ALA A 224 -6.30 7.42 -20.95
CA ALA A 224 -6.38 5.96 -20.98
C ALA A 224 -5.58 5.37 -19.81
N ALA A 225 -6.02 4.22 -19.32
CA ALA A 225 -5.30 3.45 -18.32
C ALA A 225 -4.28 2.52 -19.00
N TRP A 226 -3.06 2.43 -18.46
CA TRP A 226 -2.08 1.45 -18.91
C TRP A 226 -1.71 0.46 -17.82
N TYR A 227 -1.76 -0.83 -18.15
CA TYR A 227 -1.27 -1.93 -17.32
C TYR A 227 -0.14 -2.66 -18.04
N ALA A 228 1.03 -2.64 -17.43
CA ALA A 228 2.18 -3.36 -17.94
C ALA A 228 2.04 -4.85 -17.60
N LEU A 229 2.28 -5.70 -18.59
CA LEU A 229 2.45 -7.15 -18.37
C LEU A 229 3.82 -7.39 -17.74
N GLN A 230 3.83 -7.86 -16.50
CA GLN A 230 5.05 -8.18 -15.76
C GLN A 230 5.21 -9.70 -15.70
N LEU A 231 6.31 -10.18 -16.25
CA LEU A 231 6.72 -11.57 -16.13
C LEU A 231 8.07 -11.60 -15.40
N PRO A 232 8.11 -12.04 -14.13
CA PRO A 232 9.37 -12.23 -13.41
C PRO A 232 10.23 -13.26 -14.14
N GLN A 233 11.42 -12.89 -14.59
CA GLN A 233 12.34 -13.76 -15.33
C GLN A 233 13.75 -13.64 -14.78
N GLU A 234 14.38 -14.78 -14.54
CA GLU A 234 15.83 -14.86 -14.35
C GLU A 234 16.57 -14.52 -15.65
N ALA A 235 17.87 -14.21 -15.55
CA ALA A 235 18.63 -13.74 -16.71
C ALA A 235 18.65 -14.76 -17.86
N GLU A 236 18.76 -16.04 -17.54
CA GLU A 236 18.84 -17.17 -18.47
C GLU A 236 17.49 -17.49 -19.15
N GLN A 237 16.40 -16.98 -18.58
CA GLN A 237 15.02 -17.17 -19.04
C GLN A 237 14.57 -16.07 -20.02
N ARG A 238 15.32 -14.98 -20.12
CA ARG A 238 14.95 -13.86 -21.00
C ARG A 238 15.08 -14.25 -22.47
N GLY A 239 14.15 -13.77 -23.29
CA GLY A 239 14.14 -14.03 -24.73
C GLY A 239 13.53 -15.38 -25.13
N SER A 240 13.10 -16.20 -24.18
CA SER A 240 12.30 -17.40 -24.45
C SER A 240 10.82 -17.08 -24.61
N GLU A 241 10.11 -17.92 -25.36
CA GLU A 241 8.64 -17.92 -25.39
C GLU A 241 8.10 -18.84 -24.29
N TYR A 242 7.01 -18.40 -23.66
CA TYR A 242 6.39 -19.08 -22.51
C TYR A 242 4.95 -19.45 -22.83
N SER A 243 4.49 -20.61 -22.37
CA SER A 243 3.07 -20.94 -22.42
C SER A 243 2.28 -20.18 -21.35
N ALA A 244 0.95 -20.12 -21.47
CA ALA A 244 0.10 -19.53 -20.43
C ALA A 244 0.27 -20.20 -19.05
N ALA A 245 0.51 -21.51 -19.02
CA ALA A 245 0.77 -22.25 -17.80
C ALA A 245 2.10 -21.84 -17.16
N ASP A 246 3.17 -21.69 -17.97
CA ASP A 246 4.47 -21.24 -17.49
C ASP A 246 4.40 -19.80 -16.97
N MET A 247 3.73 -18.91 -17.69
CA MET A 247 3.53 -17.53 -17.26
C MET A 247 2.80 -17.46 -15.91
N THR A 248 1.79 -18.30 -15.71
CA THR A 248 1.08 -18.41 -14.43
C THR A 248 2.01 -18.91 -13.32
N ALA A 249 2.78 -19.97 -13.58
CA ALA A 249 3.73 -20.54 -12.62
C ALA A 249 4.84 -19.56 -12.23
N MET A 250 5.26 -18.70 -13.16
CA MET A 250 6.27 -17.66 -12.95
C MET A 250 5.72 -16.41 -12.24
N GLY A 251 4.41 -16.36 -11.95
CA GLY A 251 3.79 -15.21 -11.30
C GLY A 251 3.61 -14.02 -12.23
N CYS A 252 3.23 -14.26 -13.49
CA CYS A 252 2.86 -13.19 -14.40
C CYS A 252 1.71 -12.36 -13.84
N THR A 253 1.81 -11.04 -13.92
CA THR A 253 0.84 -10.09 -13.38
C THR A 253 0.63 -8.90 -14.31
N LEU A 254 -0.49 -8.21 -14.14
CA LEU A 254 -0.76 -6.92 -14.77
C LEU A 254 -0.68 -5.82 -13.72
N GLN A 255 0.26 -4.89 -13.90
CA GLN A 255 0.50 -3.81 -12.95
C GLN A 255 0.18 -2.46 -13.60
N ARG A 256 -0.66 -1.66 -12.94
CA ARG A 256 -1.02 -0.33 -13.43
C ARG A 256 0.16 0.63 -13.30
N TYR A 257 0.45 1.36 -14.36
CA TYR A 257 1.44 2.44 -14.35
C TYR A 257 0.86 3.73 -14.90
N TYR A 258 1.28 4.85 -14.30
CA TYR A 258 1.10 6.18 -14.86
C TYR A 258 2.48 6.70 -15.27
N ILE A 259 2.63 7.01 -16.55
CA ILE A 259 3.87 7.57 -17.10
C ILE A 259 3.50 8.87 -17.81
N HIS A 260 4.32 9.88 -17.61
CA HIS A 260 4.25 11.12 -18.37
C HIS A 260 5.64 11.47 -18.92
N LYS A 261 5.68 12.26 -19.98
CA LYS A 261 6.92 12.88 -20.45
C LYS A 261 7.32 13.95 -19.44
N ALA A 262 8.60 13.97 -19.04
CA ALA A 262 9.16 15.01 -18.19
C ALA A 262 9.40 16.30 -18.98
#